data_AF-A0A5R9ANU6-F1
#
_entry.id   AF-A0A5R9ANU6-F1
#
_cell.length_a   1.000
_cell.length_b   1.000
_cell.length_c   1.000
_cell.angle_alpha   90.00
_cell.angle_beta   90.00
_cell.angle_gamma   90.00
#
_symmetry.space_group_name_H-M   'P 1'
#
loop_
_entity.id
_entity.type
_entity.pdbx_description
1 polymer ?
#
loop_
_entity_poly.entity_id
_entity_poly.type
_entity_poly.pdbx_seq_one_letter_code
_entity_poly.pdbx_strand_id
1 'polypeptide(L)'
;MKKIIGLVLLMLILISAASTNAINENYMHSIEGTWELESFYNYDGQQVIDTVPTTDGYRQVKMYYNGKIMWSRYVPVDKIGRFGYGTYSITDNQLIETIEYGDNEMMMAMDTLSIFTFELQLSDDKFSQISLDEEGNRTFSENYKRID
;
A
#
# COMPACT_ATOMS: atom_id res chain seq x y z
N MET A 1 47.92 19.19 25.11
CA MET A 1 46.65 19.94 25.27
C MET A 1 46.03 20.36 23.95
N LYS A 2 46.74 21.11 23.07
CA LYS A 2 46.20 21.57 21.77
C LYS A 2 45.63 20.45 20.87
N LYS A 3 46.29 19.29 20.82
CA LYS A 3 45.84 18.13 20.03
C LYS A 3 44.55 17.49 20.55
N ILE A 4 44.35 17.49 21.87
CA ILE A 4 43.15 16.94 22.52
C ILE A 4 41.96 17.86 22.27
N ILE A 5 42.17 19.18 22.37
CA ILE A 5 41.14 20.18 22.07
C ILE A 5 40.68 20.07 20.60
N GLY A 6 41.61 19.89 19.67
CA GLY A 6 41.27 19.67 18.25
C GLY A 6 40.45 18.40 18.01
N LEU A 7 40.76 17.31 18.72
CA LEU A 7 40.02 16.05 18.59
C LEU A 7 38.59 16.16 19.13
N VAL A 8 38.41 16.84 20.25
CA VAL A 8 37.08 17.08 20.85
C VAL A 8 36.24 17.98 19.94
N LEU A 9 36.85 19.01 19.34
CA LEU A 9 36.17 19.88 18.39
C LEU A 9 35.73 19.11 17.14
N LEU A 10 36.58 18.21 16.62
CA LEU A 10 36.26 17.38 15.47
C LEU A 10 35.12 16.39 15.77
N MET A 11 35.10 15.77 16.95
CA MET A 11 33.98 14.92 17.36
C MET A 11 32.67 15.70 17.48
N LEU A 12 32.69 16.91 18.04
CA LEU A 12 31.50 17.76 18.14
C LEU A 12 30.96 18.15 16.75
N ILE A 13 31.85 18.44 15.79
CA ILE A 13 31.47 18.72 14.40
C ILE A 13 30.84 17.48 13.75
N LEU A 14 31.44 16.29 13.93
CA LEU A 14 30.90 15.03 13.40
C LEU A 14 29.53 14.68 14.01
N ILE A 15 29.34 14.89 15.32
CA ILE A 15 28.06 14.67 16.00
C ILE A 15 27.00 15.67 15.51
N SER A 16 27.38 16.93 15.29
CA SER A 16 26.46 17.95 14.75
C SER A 16 26.09 17.71 13.29
N ALA A 17 27.01 17.17 12.48
CA ALA A 17 26.73 16.76 11.11
C ALA A 17 25.82 15.53 11.05
N ALA A 18 25.93 14.62 12.03
CA ALA A 18 25.05 13.46 12.15
C ALA A 18 23.63 13.81 12.64
N SER A 19 23.44 14.93 13.35
CA SER A 19 22.15 15.29 13.98
C SER A 19 21.17 16.03 13.07
N THR A 20 21.37 16.04 11.75
CA THR A 20 20.43 16.66 10.79
C THR A 20 20.15 15.76 9.59
N ASN A 21 19.93 14.47 9.84
CA ASN A 21 19.04 13.69 8.99
C ASN A 21 17.68 13.66 9.67
N ALA A 22 16.96 14.79 9.64
CA ALA A 22 15.51 14.66 9.58
C ALA A 22 15.29 13.86 8.30
N ILE A 23 14.89 12.60 8.46
CA ILE A 23 14.63 11.70 7.36
C ILE A 23 13.55 12.41 6.54
N ASN A 24 13.93 13.06 5.45
CA ASN A 24 13.01 13.26 4.35
C ASN A 24 12.76 11.84 3.87
N GLU A 25 11.77 11.18 4.47
CA GLU A 25 11.33 9.88 4.02
C GLU A 25 10.99 10.05 2.56
N ASN A 26 11.78 9.41 1.71
CA ASN A 26 11.65 9.51 0.29
C ASN A 26 10.34 8.79 -0.06
N TYR A 27 9.23 9.54 -0.09
CA TYR A 27 7.90 9.03 -0.43
C TYR A 27 7.89 8.29 -1.79
N MET A 28 8.92 8.46 -2.64
CA MET A 28 9.06 7.69 -3.89
C MET A 28 9.06 6.16 -3.70
N HIS A 29 9.34 5.65 -2.49
CA HIS A 29 9.21 4.21 -2.19
C HIS A 29 8.11 3.89 -1.18
N SER A 30 7.31 4.87 -0.80
CA SER A 30 6.21 4.69 0.13
C SER A 30 4.89 4.62 -0.63
N ILE A 31 4.09 3.58 -0.37
CA ILE A 31 2.70 3.50 -0.83
C ILE A 31 1.79 4.51 -0.10
N GLU A 32 2.32 5.26 0.88
CA GLU A 32 1.54 6.24 1.63
C GLU A 32 0.82 7.22 0.70
N GLY A 33 -0.45 7.45 1.01
CA GLY A 33 -1.33 8.29 0.22
C GLY A 33 -2.77 7.79 0.16
N THR A 34 -3.57 8.55 -0.58
CA THR A 34 -4.96 8.21 -0.89
C THR A 34 -5.10 7.80 -2.35
N TRP A 35 -5.79 6.68 -2.57
CA TRP A 35 -5.82 6.00 -3.86
C TRP A 35 -7.24 5.61 -4.24
N GLU A 36 -7.62 5.84 -5.48
CA GLU A 36 -8.93 5.44 -6.03
C GLU A 36 -8.75 4.37 -7.10
N LEU A 37 -9.60 3.35 -7.06
CA LEU A 37 -9.59 2.25 -8.02
C LEU A 37 -10.00 2.76 -9.42
N GLU A 38 -9.15 2.52 -10.40
CA GLU A 38 -9.33 2.94 -11.80
C GLU A 38 -9.81 1.76 -12.67
N SER A 39 -9.21 0.58 -12.51
CA SER A 39 -9.49 -0.57 -13.37
C SER A 39 -9.08 -1.90 -12.75
N PHE A 40 -9.51 -2.96 -13.40
CA PHE A 40 -9.10 -4.33 -13.15
C PHE A 40 -8.35 -4.90 -14.36
N TYR A 41 -7.36 -5.75 -14.12
CA TYR A 41 -6.78 -6.58 -15.17
C TYR A 41 -7.01 -8.06 -14.87
N ASN A 42 -7.32 -8.84 -15.92
CA ASN A 42 -7.25 -10.29 -15.88
C ASN A 42 -5.96 -10.75 -16.57
N TYR A 43 -5.34 -11.79 -16.04
CA TYR A 43 -4.07 -12.30 -16.52
C TYR A 43 -4.18 -13.76 -17.01
N ASP A 44 -3.34 -14.09 -17.97
CA ASP A 44 -2.92 -15.45 -18.29
C ASP A 44 -1.41 -15.53 -18.07
N GLY A 45 -1.01 -16.08 -16.92
CA GLY A 45 0.39 -16.07 -16.47
C GLY A 45 0.91 -14.66 -16.22
N GLN A 46 1.81 -14.17 -17.06
CA GLN A 46 2.40 -12.82 -16.94
C GLN A 46 1.73 -11.80 -17.87
N GLN A 47 0.87 -12.25 -18.79
CA GLN A 47 0.26 -11.41 -19.81
C GLN A 47 -1.11 -10.92 -19.36
N VAL A 48 -1.36 -9.60 -19.49
CA VAL A 48 -2.71 -9.04 -19.36
C VAL A 48 -3.53 -9.46 -20.58
N ILE A 49 -4.65 -10.13 -20.34
CA ILE A 49 -5.56 -10.59 -21.40
C ILE A 49 -6.83 -9.74 -21.49
N ASP A 50 -7.18 -9.01 -20.43
CA ASP A 50 -8.36 -8.14 -20.40
C ASP A 50 -8.16 -6.97 -19.44
N THR A 51 -8.82 -5.85 -19.75
CA THR A 51 -8.87 -4.64 -18.93
C THR A 51 -10.30 -4.20 -18.75
N VAL A 52 -10.77 -4.24 -17.51
CA VAL A 52 -12.15 -3.91 -17.16
C VAL A 52 -12.14 -2.60 -16.36
N PRO A 53 -12.70 -1.50 -16.89
CA PRO A 53 -12.86 -0.27 -16.10
C PRO A 53 -13.91 -0.48 -15.00
N THR A 54 -13.89 0.39 -13.99
CA THR A 54 -14.98 0.44 -13.01
C THR A 54 -16.30 0.84 -13.68
N THR A 55 -17.42 0.38 -13.13
CA THR A 55 -18.76 0.75 -13.63
C THR A 55 -19.16 2.14 -13.13
N ASP A 56 -20.04 2.83 -13.86
CA ASP A 56 -20.53 4.15 -13.47
C ASP A 56 -21.06 4.18 -12.03
N GLY A 57 -20.43 5.01 -11.19
CA GLY A 57 -20.78 5.17 -9.78
C GLY A 57 -20.12 4.15 -8.84
N TYR A 58 -19.42 3.13 -9.35
CA TYR A 58 -18.55 2.29 -8.52
C TYR A 58 -17.42 3.15 -7.96
N ARG A 59 -17.17 3.05 -6.66
CA ARG A 59 -16.03 3.74 -6.03
C ARG A 59 -15.36 2.82 -5.02
N GLN A 60 -14.04 2.76 -5.08
CA GLN A 60 -13.24 2.11 -4.06
C GLN A 60 -12.03 3.00 -3.76
N VAL A 61 -11.85 3.33 -2.48
CA VAL A 61 -10.77 4.21 -2.03
C VAL A 61 -9.97 3.48 -0.97
N LYS A 62 -8.65 3.54 -1.09
CA LYS A 62 -7.67 3.03 -0.12
C LYS A 62 -6.83 4.19 0.41
N MET A 63 -6.59 4.19 1.72
CA MET A 63 -5.75 5.17 2.41
C MET A 63 -4.67 4.41 3.18
N TYR A 64 -3.41 4.64 2.81
CA TYR A 64 -2.23 4.08 3.48
C TYR A 64 -1.49 5.20 4.20
N TYR A 65 -1.41 5.13 5.53
CA TYR A 65 -0.65 6.10 6.32
C TYR A 65 -0.13 5.48 7.61
N ASN A 66 1.14 5.71 7.95
CA ASN A 66 1.76 5.29 9.21
C ASN A 66 1.57 3.79 9.50
N GLY A 67 1.69 2.94 8.48
CA GLY A 67 1.48 1.49 8.60
C GLY A 67 0.02 1.07 8.84
N LYS A 68 -0.95 1.98 8.69
CA LYS A 68 -2.39 1.72 8.77
C LYS A 68 -3.04 1.81 7.40
N ILE A 69 -3.98 0.90 7.16
CA ILE A 69 -4.81 0.86 5.96
C ILE A 69 -6.26 1.06 6.34
N MET A 70 -6.95 1.92 5.60
CA MET A 70 -8.40 2.01 5.57
C MET A 70 -8.85 1.92 4.13
N TRP A 71 -9.76 1.02 3.81
CA TRP A 71 -10.38 0.97 2.51
C TRP A 71 -11.90 0.97 2.63
N SER A 72 -12.56 1.54 1.63
CA SER A 72 -14.01 1.53 1.50
C SER A 72 -14.41 1.28 0.07
N ARG A 73 -15.53 0.60 -0.13
CA ARG A 73 -16.10 0.27 -1.43
C ARG A 73 -17.58 0.57 -1.46
N TYR A 74 -17.99 1.26 -2.50
CA TYR A 74 -19.38 1.51 -2.87
C TYR A 74 -19.65 0.91 -4.24
N VAL A 75 -20.72 0.12 -4.34
CA VAL A 75 -21.19 -0.50 -5.59
C VAL A 75 -22.62 -0.03 -5.79
N PRO A 76 -22.98 0.64 -6.90
CA PRO A 76 -24.31 1.26 -7.08
C PRO A 76 -25.49 0.29 -6.96
N VAL A 77 -25.30 -0.94 -7.41
CA VAL A 77 -26.33 -2.00 -7.35
C VAL A 77 -26.43 -2.65 -5.98
N ASP A 78 -25.44 -2.44 -5.12
CA ASP A 78 -25.40 -2.94 -3.75
C ASP A 78 -25.88 -1.84 -2.79
N LYS A 79 -26.75 -2.21 -1.85
CA LYS A 79 -27.21 -1.28 -0.81
C LYS A 79 -26.26 -1.24 0.38
N ILE A 80 -25.29 -2.14 0.44
CA ILE A 80 -24.36 -2.30 1.56
C ILE A 80 -22.97 -1.88 1.09
N GLY A 81 -22.46 -0.79 1.65
CA GLY A 81 -21.06 -0.42 1.49
C GLY A 81 -20.16 -1.40 2.24
N ARG A 82 -18.97 -1.66 1.71
CA ARG A 82 -17.93 -2.44 2.39
C ARG A 82 -16.83 -1.54 2.90
N PHE A 83 -16.23 -1.92 4.00
CA PHE A 83 -15.01 -1.27 4.46
C PHE A 83 -14.15 -2.24 5.26
N GLY A 84 -12.86 -1.94 5.31
CA GLY A 84 -11.89 -2.64 6.15
C GLY A 84 -10.85 -1.68 6.68
N TYR A 85 -10.47 -1.88 7.94
CA TYR A 85 -9.39 -1.18 8.62
C TYR A 85 -8.38 -2.19 9.15
N GLY A 86 -7.10 -1.84 9.11
CA GLY A 86 -6.08 -2.60 9.82
C GLY A 86 -4.69 -2.05 9.59
N THR A 87 -3.73 -2.96 9.42
CA THR A 87 -2.32 -2.63 9.19
C THR A 87 -1.86 -3.05 7.81
N TYR A 88 -0.81 -2.41 7.33
CA TYR A 88 -0.13 -2.85 6.13
C TYR A 88 1.38 -2.79 6.29
N SER A 89 2.06 -3.57 5.44
CA SER A 89 3.49 -3.42 5.16
C SER A 89 3.74 -3.67 3.67
N ILE A 90 4.85 -3.15 3.17
CA ILE A 90 5.31 -3.39 1.80
C ILE A 90 6.75 -3.90 1.79
N THR A 91 7.07 -4.69 0.78
CA THR A 91 8.45 -4.96 0.36
C THR A 91 8.67 -4.33 -1.03
N ASP A 92 9.80 -4.59 -1.66
CA ASP A 92 10.07 -4.14 -3.03
C ASP A 92 9.02 -4.64 -4.05
N ASN A 93 8.35 -5.76 -3.78
CA ASN A 93 7.43 -6.41 -4.71
C ASN A 93 6.14 -6.95 -4.08
N GLN A 94 5.88 -6.71 -2.80
CA GLN A 94 4.69 -7.20 -2.12
C GLN A 94 3.98 -6.11 -1.32
N LEU A 95 2.65 -6.21 -1.30
CA LEU A 95 1.78 -5.52 -0.37
C LEU A 95 1.12 -6.55 0.52
N ILE A 96 1.25 -6.37 1.84
CA ILE A 96 0.67 -7.25 2.84
C ILE A 96 -0.31 -6.40 3.68
N GLU A 97 -1.59 -6.75 3.65
CA GLU A 97 -2.64 -6.09 4.42
C GLU A 97 -3.16 -7.07 5.48
N THR A 98 -3.21 -6.63 6.74
CA THR A 98 -3.86 -7.38 7.83
C THR A 98 -5.07 -6.60 8.30
N ILE A 99 -6.27 -7.09 7.99
CA ILE A 99 -7.52 -6.44 8.34
C ILE A 99 -7.90 -6.82 9.78
N GLU A 100 -8.07 -5.80 10.62
CA GLU A 100 -8.37 -5.91 12.05
C GLU A 100 -9.88 -5.79 12.32
N TYR A 101 -10.59 -5.00 11.53
CA TYR A 101 -12.06 -4.98 11.52
C TYR A 101 -12.61 -4.44 10.20
N GLY A 102 -13.88 -4.74 9.92
CA GLY A 102 -14.61 -4.24 8.75
C GLY A 102 -16.11 -4.18 9.00
N ASP A 103 -16.89 -4.12 7.93
CA ASP A 103 -18.34 -4.27 8.03
C ASP A 103 -18.75 -5.67 8.54
N ASN A 104 -20.00 -5.82 8.97
CA ASN A 104 -20.48 -7.02 9.65
C ASN A 104 -20.27 -8.31 8.83
N GLU A 105 -20.39 -8.27 7.50
CA GLU A 105 -20.14 -9.47 6.69
C GLU A 105 -18.65 -9.78 6.58
N MET A 106 -17.81 -8.75 6.50
CA MET A 106 -16.37 -8.95 6.58
C MET A 106 -15.96 -9.57 7.92
N MET A 107 -16.52 -9.07 9.04
CA MET A 107 -16.29 -9.63 10.36
C MET A 107 -16.72 -11.10 10.49
N MET A 108 -17.82 -11.50 9.83
CA MET A 108 -18.25 -12.90 9.80
C MET A 108 -17.30 -13.80 8.99
N ALA A 109 -16.59 -13.26 8.00
CA ALA A 109 -15.62 -13.99 7.18
C ALA A 109 -14.21 -14.03 7.80
N MET A 110 -13.88 -13.10 8.71
CA MET A 110 -12.56 -12.93 9.30
C MET A 110 -12.07 -14.11 10.16
N ASP A 111 -12.94 -15.03 10.57
CA ASP A 111 -12.55 -16.30 11.21
C ASP A 111 -11.65 -17.17 10.31
N THR A 112 -11.55 -16.86 9.01
CA THR A 112 -10.80 -17.66 8.03
C THR A 112 -9.67 -16.93 7.30
N LEU A 113 -9.77 -15.62 7.02
CA LEU A 113 -8.77 -14.89 6.24
C LEU A 113 -8.69 -13.41 6.68
N SER A 114 -7.69 -13.05 7.47
CA SER A 114 -7.42 -11.67 7.90
C SER A 114 -6.19 -11.06 7.23
N ILE A 115 -5.35 -11.87 6.59
CA ILE A 115 -4.08 -11.46 5.97
C ILE A 115 -4.21 -11.63 4.46
N PHE A 116 -4.00 -10.55 3.73
CA PHE A 116 -3.99 -10.51 2.27
C PHE A 116 -2.59 -10.16 1.80
N THR A 117 -2.04 -10.98 0.92
CA THR A 117 -0.71 -10.76 0.32
C THR A 117 -0.87 -10.65 -1.19
N PHE A 118 -0.36 -9.57 -1.76
CA PHE A 118 -0.39 -9.27 -3.18
C PHE A 118 1.03 -9.03 -3.71
N GLU A 119 1.26 -9.33 -4.98
CA GLU A 119 2.37 -8.70 -5.69
C GLU A 119 2.05 -7.20 -5.88
N LEU A 120 3.03 -6.33 -5.61
CA LEU A 120 2.91 -4.89 -5.69
C LEU A 120 3.72 -4.36 -6.88
N GLN A 121 3.05 -3.58 -7.73
CA GLN A 121 3.71 -2.71 -8.71
C GLN A 121 3.39 -1.27 -8.35
N LEU A 122 4.38 -0.51 -7.90
CA LEU A 122 4.22 0.85 -7.41
C LEU A 122 4.98 1.85 -8.29
N SER A 123 4.33 2.98 -8.57
CA SER A 123 4.89 4.16 -9.22
C SER A 123 4.40 5.42 -8.51
N ASP A 124 4.87 6.59 -8.92
CA ASP A 124 4.57 7.86 -8.23
C ASP A 124 3.06 8.12 -8.07
N ASP A 125 2.28 7.92 -9.13
CA ASP A 125 0.86 8.25 -9.19
C ASP A 125 -0.07 7.03 -9.39
N LYS A 126 0.49 5.81 -9.46
CA LYS A 126 -0.28 4.56 -9.61
C LYS A 126 0.30 3.42 -8.81
N PHE A 127 -0.56 2.50 -8.38
CA PHE A 127 -0.13 1.16 -7.97
C PHE A 127 -1.10 0.09 -8.44
N SER A 128 -0.58 -1.13 -8.60
CA SER A 128 -1.37 -2.34 -8.81
C SER A 128 -1.12 -3.32 -7.68
N GLN A 129 -2.20 -3.85 -7.10
CA GLN A 129 -2.13 -5.04 -6.26
C GLN A 129 -2.57 -6.24 -7.10
N ILE A 130 -1.72 -7.26 -7.18
CA ILE A 130 -1.90 -8.38 -8.10
C ILE A 130 -2.03 -9.67 -7.28
N SER A 131 -3.12 -10.39 -7.50
CA SER A 131 -3.38 -11.70 -6.93
C SER A 131 -2.62 -12.78 -7.71
N LEU A 132 -1.99 -13.69 -6.97
CA LEU A 132 -1.29 -14.85 -7.50
C LEU A 132 -2.05 -16.14 -7.17
N ASP A 133 -1.98 -17.13 -8.05
CA ASP A 133 -2.43 -18.49 -7.74
C ASP A 133 -1.40 -19.26 -6.89
N GLU A 134 -1.69 -20.51 -6.57
CA GLU A 134 -0.81 -21.39 -5.76
C GLU A 134 0.54 -21.67 -6.44
N GLU A 135 0.64 -21.51 -7.76
CA GLU A 135 1.85 -21.70 -8.56
C GLU A 135 2.64 -20.38 -8.74
N GLY A 136 2.09 -19.26 -8.27
CA GLY A 136 2.70 -17.93 -8.39
C GLY A 136 2.39 -17.22 -9.71
N ASN A 137 1.44 -17.72 -10.52
CA ASN A 137 1.00 -17.04 -11.73
C ASN A 137 0.04 -15.90 -11.37
N ARG A 138 0.13 -14.78 -12.08
CA ARG A 138 -0.82 -13.68 -11.90
C ARG A 138 -2.18 -14.10 -12.45
N THR A 139 -3.24 -13.75 -11.71
CA THR A 139 -4.62 -14.07 -12.10
C THR A 139 -5.45 -12.81 -12.30
N PHE A 140 -5.33 -11.87 -11.37
CA PHE A 140 -6.16 -10.67 -11.30
C PHE A 140 -5.39 -9.51 -10.68
N SER A 141 -5.71 -8.28 -11.06
CA SER A 141 -5.24 -7.09 -10.34
C SER A 141 -6.32 -6.05 -10.16
N GLU A 142 -6.18 -5.31 -9.07
CA GLU A 142 -6.81 -4.02 -8.88
C GLU A 142 -5.78 -2.91 -9.10
N ASN A 143 -6.13 -1.94 -9.92
CA ASN A 143 -5.23 -0.87 -10.36
C ASN A 143 -5.75 0.47 -9.87
N TYR A 144 -4.88 1.21 -9.19
CA TYR A 144 -5.22 2.40 -8.45
C TYR A 144 -4.46 3.62 -8.96
N LYS A 145 -5.11 4.77 -8.84
CA LYS A 145 -4.53 6.08 -9.10
C LYS A 145 -4.52 6.91 -7.83
N ARG A 146 -3.44 7.67 -7.61
CA ARG A 146 -3.32 8.60 -6.49
C ARG A 146 -4.30 9.78 -6.64
N ILE A 147 -4.91 10.21 -5.54
CA ILE A 147 -5.90 11.31 -5.51
C ILE A 147 -5.64 12.39 -4.45
N ASP A 148 -4.48 12.38 -3.80
CA ASP A 148 -4.03 13.41 -2.85
C ASP A 148 -2.87 14.28 -3.37
#